data_AF-A0A9R0ICE7-F1
#
_entry.id   AF-A0A9R0ICE7-F1
#
_cell.length_a   1.000
_cell.length_b   1.000
_cell.length_c   1.000
_cell.angle_alpha   90.00
_cell.angle_beta   90.00
_cell.angle_gamma   90.00
#
_symmetry.space_group_name_H-M   'P 1'
#
loop_
_entity.id
_entity.type
_entity.pdbx_description
1 polymer ?
#
loop_
_entity_poly.entity_id
_entity_poly.type
_entity_poly.pdbx_seq_one_letter_code
_entity_poly.pdbx_strand_id
1 'polypeptide(L)'
;MISKMSIASPVKKLVSSVILDLDGTLLNTDGVITDVMKSFLVKYGKLWDGRETLKIVGKTPLEASTAVVEAYELPCTAEEFVKEFTPMFSDHLNNIKPLPGANRLINHLHGHGIPIALASNSPRPFIEKKLSYHPGWKDSFSVVIGVDEVKAGKPSPDLFLEAAKRLNVQPSSCLVIEDSIPGVTAGKAAGMKVIAVPSLPKQSHLYTMADEVINSLFDLRPEQWSLPPFEDWIDGTLPIESWNIGGPVIKGFGRGSKVLGIPTANLSTESYSSLLSEYPSGVYFGWAGVSKRGIYKMVMSIGWNPYFNNPEKTIEPWLLHEFEDDFYGEELRLVVVGYIRPEANFPSLESLIAKIHEDGRIAENALDLPGYSKYKDDPYLNSLLKTTCSSHS
;
A
#
# COMPACT_ATOMS: atom_id res chain seq x y z
N MET A 1 55.92 -10.76 21.64
CA MET A 1 54.63 -11.29 21.12
C MET A 1 53.55 -10.27 21.41
N ILE A 2 53.15 -9.48 20.41
CA ILE A 2 52.09 -8.49 20.55
C ILE A 2 50.77 -9.24 20.34
N SER A 3 49.97 -9.31 21.40
CA SER A 3 48.61 -9.85 21.40
C SER A 3 47.74 -9.03 20.46
N LYS A 4 47.25 -9.65 19.38
CA LYS A 4 46.20 -9.08 18.53
C LYS A 4 44.90 -9.12 19.34
N MET A 5 44.50 -7.97 19.87
CA MET A 5 43.13 -7.78 20.35
C MET A 5 42.15 -8.06 19.20
N SER A 6 41.27 -9.03 19.42
CA SER A 6 40.11 -9.29 18.58
C SER A 6 39.22 -8.05 18.60
N ILE A 7 39.00 -7.45 17.42
CA ILE A 7 38.00 -6.42 17.23
C ILE A 7 36.64 -7.11 17.41
N ALA A 8 35.94 -6.79 18.49
CA ALA A 8 34.59 -7.26 18.71
C ALA A 8 33.72 -6.90 17.50
N SER A 9 33.01 -7.88 16.95
CA SER A 9 31.99 -7.66 15.93
C SER A 9 31.01 -6.60 16.42
N PRO A 10 30.52 -5.66 15.58
CA PRO A 10 29.60 -4.64 16.03
C PRO A 10 28.36 -5.32 16.60
N VAL A 11 28.02 -5.02 17.86
CA VAL A 11 26.74 -5.43 18.45
C VAL A 11 25.65 -4.89 17.55
N LYS A 12 24.89 -5.77 16.89
CA LYS A 12 23.75 -5.40 16.07
C LYS A 12 22.75 -4.72 17.00
N LYS A 13 22.71 -3.38 16.98
CA LYS A 13 21.82 -2.61 17.85
C LYS A 13 20.37 -2.96 17.49
N LEU A 14 19.65 -3.47 18.48
CA LEU A 14 18.27 -3.90 18.34
C LEU A 14 17.36 -2.66 18.21
N VAL A 15 16.41 -2.72 17.28
CA VAL A 15 15.30 -1.75 17.23
C VAL A 15 14.43 -2.00 18.45
N SER A 16 14.04 -0.92 19.14
CA SER A 16 13.15 -0.97 20.30
C SER A 16 11.96 -0.02 20.21
N SER A 17 11.88 0.79 19.14
CA SER A 17 10.80 1.75 18.91
C SER A 17 10.60 2.02 17.43
N VAL A 18 9.39 2.41 17.05
CA VAL A 18 9.02 2.72 15.67
C VAL A 18 8.57 4.16 15.55
N ILE A 19 9.04 4.86 14.52
CA ILE A 19 8.59 6.21 14.18
C ILE A 19 7.93 6.14 12.80
N LEU A 20 6.65 6.47 12.75
CA LEU A 20 5.83 6.37 11.55
C LEU A 20 5.64 7.77 10.95
N ASP A 21 5.86 7.90 9.64
CA ASP A 21 5.23 9.00 8.91
C ASP A 21 3.71 8.79 8.82
N LEU A 22 2.96 9.84 8.44
CA LEU A 22 1.51 9.83 8.33
C LEU A 22 1.02 9.84 6.87
N ASP A 23 1.49 10.80 6.08
CA ASP A 23 0.85 11.23 4.83
C ASP A 23 1.50 10.48 3.66
N GLY A 24 0.81 9.51 3.09
CA GLY A 24 1.37 8.60 2.07
C GLY A 24 1.97 7.31 2.67
N THR A 25 2.22 7.28 3.99
CA THR A 25 2.66 6.08 4.72
C THR A 25 1.52 5.37 5.46
N LEU A 26 0.77 6.08 6.32
CA LEU A 26 -0.35 5.50 7.09
C LEU A 26 -1.71 5.87 6.48
N LEU A 27 -1.82 7.03 5.85
CA LEU A 27 -3.05 7.56 5.26
C LEU A 27 -2.89 7.80 3.76
N ASN A 28 -3.94 7.50 2.98
CA ASN A 28 -3.99 7.78 1.55
C ASN A 28 -4.29 9.27 1.29
N THR A 29 -3.36 10.14 1.63
CA THR A 29 -3.50 11.59 1.43
C THR A 29 -3.23 12.00 -0.02
N ASP A 30 -2.32 11.33 -0.71
CA ASP A 30 -1.93 11.67 -2.09
C ASP A 30 -3.08 11.52 -3.07
N GLY A 31 -3.92 10.50 -2.88
CA GLY A 31 -5.15 10.32 -3.68
C GLY A 31 -6.12 11.48 -3.50
N VAL A 32 -6.37 11.89 -2.25
CA VAL A 32 -7.28 13.00 -1.95
C VAL A 32 -6.70 14.34 -2.43
N ILE A 33 -5.40 14.58 -2.25
CA ILE A 33 -4.73 15.77 -2.78
C ILE A 33 -4.89 15.84 -4.29
N THR A 34 -4.69 14.71 -4.99
CA THR A 34 -4.86 14.63 -6.45
C THR A 34 -6.26 15.04 -6.88
N ASP A 35 -7.30 14.58 -6.17
CA ASP A 35 -8.68 14.90 -6.53
C ASP A 35 -9.04 16.36 -6.22
N VAL A 36 -8.59 16.89 -5.09
CA VAL A 36 -8.78 18.32 -4.76
C VAL A 36 -8.01 19.22 -5.74
N MET A 37 -6.80 18.83 -6.15
CA MET A 37 -5.99 19.55 -7.14
C MET A 37 -6.68 19.64 -8.50
N LYS A 38 -7.29 18.54 -8.99
CA LYS A 38 -8.06 18.54 -10.24
C LYS A 38 -9.15 19.61 -10.23
N SER A 39 -9.89 19.73 -9.12
CA SER A 39 -10.92 20.76 -8.97
C SER A 39 -10.34 22.15 -8.78
N PHE A 40 -9.27 22.29 -7.98
CA PHE A 40 -8.65 23.57 -7.67
C PHE A 40 -8.04 24.23 -8.90
N LEU A 41 -7.35 23.48 -9.77
CA LEU A 41 -6.66 24.03 -10.93
C LEU A 41 -7.59 24.47 -12.06
N VAL A 42 -8.83 23.96 -12.11
CA VAL A 42 -9.83 24.38 -13.10
C VAL A 42 -10.12 25.88 -13.03
N LYS A 43 -10.07 26.49 -11.83
CA LYS A 43 -10.30 27.94 -11.66
C LYS A 43 -9.22 28.80 -12.33
N TYR A 44 -8.04 28.23 -12.58
CA TYR A 44 -6.94 28.89 -13.30
C TYR A 44 -6.86 28.44 -14.78
N GLY A 45 -7.84 27.67 -15.27
CA GLY A 45 -7.81 27.12 -16.63
C GLY A 45 -6.71 26.08 -16.84
N LYS A 46 -6.25 25.42 -15.76
CA LYS A 46 -5.19 24.40 -15.79
C LYS A 46 -5.79 23.01 -15.51
N LEU A 47 -5.13 21.98 -16.02
CA LEU A 47 -5.49 20.58 -15.77
C LEU A 47 -4.41 19.92 -14.92
N TRP A 48 -4.79 19.28 -13.83
CA TRP A 48 -3.88 18.44 -13.06
C TRP A 48 -3.49 17.20 -13.88
N ASP A 49 -2.21 17.04 -14.14
CA ASP A 49 -1.63 15.93 -14.90
C ASP A 49 -0.59 15.13 -14.11
N GLY A 50 -0.41 15.45 -12.82
CA GLY A 50 0.47 14.71 -11.91
C GLY A 50 1.97 14.82 -12.21
N ARG A 51 2.40 15.69 -13.14
CA ARG A 51 3.83 15.84 -13.48
C ARG A 51 4.71 16.24 -12.28
N GLU A 52 4.08 16.88 -11.29
CA GLU A 52 4.74 17.36 -10.07
C GLU A 52 4.50 16.48 -8.84
N THR A 53 3.81 15.34 -8.96
CA THR A 53 3.50 14.49 -7.79
C THR A 53 4.77 14.15 -7.01
N LEU A 54 5.85 13.79 -7.71
CA LEU A 54 7.17 13.55 -7.13
C LEU A 54 7.77 14.75 -6.38
N LYS A 55 7.46 15.97 -6.82
CA LYS A 55 8.00 17.20 -6.22
C LYS A 55 7.14 17.70 -5.07
N ILE A 56 6.00 17.10 -4.78
CA ILE A 56 5.12 17.50 -3.65
C ILE A 56 5.11 16.48 -2.51
N VAL A 57 5.30 15.18 -2.80
CA VAL A 57 5.26 14.10 -1.81
C VAL A 57 6.32 14.31 -0.72
N GLY A 58 5.90 14.17 0.54
CA GLY A 58 6.74 14.30 1.73
C GLY A 58 7.23 15.72 2.07
N LYS A 59 6.82 16.76 1.32
CA LYS A 59 7.21 18.15 1.58
C LYS A 59 6.29 18.84 2.58
N THR A 60 6.73 19.99 3.10
CA THR A 60 5.84 20.86 3.88
C THR A 60 4.76 21.48 2.97
N PRO A 61 3.60 21.91 3.53
CA PRO A 61 2.54 22.53 2.74
C PRO A 61 3.01 23.73 1.90
N LEU A 62 3.92 24.55 2.44
CA LEU A 62 4.40 25.73 1.73
C LEU A 62 5.31 25.34 0.55
N GLU A 63 6.26 24.42 0.75
CA GLU A 63 7.16 23.96 -0.31
C GLU A 63 6.41 23.21 -1.43
N ALA A 64 5.41 22.39 -1.07
CA ALA A 64 4.54 21.74 -2.03
C ALA A 64 3.75 22.77 -2.85
N SER A 65 3.21 23.80 -2.19
CA SER A 65 2.47 24.88 -2.87
C SER A 65 3.36 25.69 -3.81
N THR A 66 4.60 25.99 -3.41
CA THR A 66 5.59 26.65 -4.28
C THR A 66 5.82 25.84 -5.56
N ALA A 67 6.02 24.52 -5.44
CA ALA A 67 6.23 23.65 -6.60
C ALA A 67 5.04 23.66 -7.56
N VAL A 68 3.81 23.68 -7.04
CA VAL A 68 2.59 23.71 -7.87
C VAL A 68 2.39 25.08 -8.52
N VAL A 69 2.57 26.17 -7.78
CA VAL A 69 2.45 27.54 -8.31
C VAL A 69 3.43 27.77 -9.46
N GLU A 70 4.69 27.36 -9.30
CA GLU A 70 5.71 27.49 -10.33
C GLU A 70 5.40 26.61 -11.55
N ALA A 71 5.07 25.34 -11.35
CA ALA A 71 4.90 24.39 -12.45
C ALA A 71 3.66 24.66 -13.31
N TYR A 72 2.59 25.19 -12.71
CA TYR A 72 1.36 25.53 -13.42
C TYR A 72 1.28 27.02 -13.79
N GLU A 73 2.30 27.81 -13.43
CA GLU A 73 2.39 29.26 -13.67
C GLU A 73 1.14 29.99 -13.12
N LEU A 74 0.81 29.70 -11.86
CA LEU A 74 -0.41 30.24 -11.24
C LEU A 74 -0.22 31.72 -10.87
N PRO A 75 -1.24 32.57 -11.08
CA PRO A 75 -1.18 34.00 -10.77
C PRO A 75 -1.47 34.27 -9.28
N CYS A 76 -0.78 33.57 -8.37
CA CYS A 76 -0.90 33.72 -6.92
C CYS A 76 0.41 33.33 -6.23
N THR A 77 0.63 33.76 -4.98
CA THR A 77 1.78 33.31 -4.19
C THR A 77 1.55 31.93 -3.58
N ALA A 78 2.62 31.28 -3.10
CA ALA A 78 2.49 30.00 -2.39
C ALA A 78 1.65 30.13 -1.12
N GLU A 79 1.73 31.26 -0.40
CA GLU A 79 0.91 31.53 0.78
C GLU A 79 -0.57 31.71 0.45
N GLU A 80 -0.88 32.42 -0.64
CA GLU A 80 -2.25 32.55 -1.16
C GLU A 80 -2.79 31.18 -1.57
N PHE A 81 -1.98 30.38 -2.27
CA PHE A 81 -2.32 29.01 -2.62
C PHE A 81 -2.66 28.18 -1.38
N VAL A 82 -1.79 28.15 -0.36
CA VAL A 82 -2.04 27.40 0.89
C VAL A 82 -3.35 27.86 1.54
N LYS A 83 -3.59 29.16 1.60
CA LYS A 83 -4.78 29.74 2.23
C LYS A 83 -6.08 29.31 1.54
N GLU A 84 -6.07 29.16 0.22
CA GLU A 84 -7.24 28.72 -0.55
C GLU A 84 -7.37 27.19 -0.63
N PHE A 85 -6.26 26.48 -0.77
CA PHE A 85 -6.24 25.03 -0.92
C PHE A 85 -6.54 24.28 0.38
N THR A 86 -6.01 24.76 1.51
CA THR A 86 -6.11 24.08 2.81
C THR A 86 -7.55 23.85 3.27
N PRO A 87 -8.49 24.82 3.15
CA PRO A 87 -9.90 24.58 3.47
C PRO A 87 -10.52 23.51 2.58
N MET A 88 -10.27 23.56 1.26
CA MET A 88 -10.79 22.56 0.32
C MET A 88 -10.30 21.17 0.69
N PHE A 89 -9.00 20.99 0.93
CA PHE A 89 -8.47 19.70 1.37
C PHE A 89 -9.01 19.29 2.75
N SER A 90 -9.23 20.26 3.65
CA SER A 90 -9.77 20.03 4.99
C SER A 90 -11.19 19.43 4.98
N ASP A 91 -11.98 19.72 3.94
CA ASP A 91 -13.35 19.20 3.78
C ASP A 91 -13.37 17.70 3.42
N HIS A 92 -12.23 17.15 2.97
CA HIS A 92 -12.10 15.74 2.61
C HIS A 92 -11.41 14.89 3.69
N LEU A 93 -10.96 15.46 4.81
CA LEU A 93 -10.18 14.72 5.81
C LEU A 93 -10.92 13.52 6.40
N ASN A 94 -12.24 13.60 6.54
CA ASN A 94 -13.07 12.50 7.03
C ASN A 94 -13.16 11.31 6.05
N ASN A 95 -12.82 11.52 4.77
CA ASN A 95 -12.86 10.51 3.72
C ASN A 95 -11.48 9.88 3.47
N ILE A 96 -10.42 10.39 4.11
CA ILE A 96 -9.08 9.82 3.98
C ILE A 96 -9.09 8.44 4.64
N LYS A 97 -8.75 7.41 3.87
CA LYS A 97 -8.68 6.02 4.36
C LYS A 97 -7.27 5.69 4.85
N PRO A 98 -7.13 4.83 5.87
CA PRO A 98 -5.87 4.17 6.17
C PRO A 98 -5.35 3.40 4.97
N LEU A 99 -4.03 3.44 4.78
CA LEU A 99 -3.36 2.62 3.78
C LEU A 99 -3.38 1.13 4.20
N PRO A 100 -3.38 0.20 3.23
CA PRO A 100 -3.40 -1.24 3.50
C PRO A 100 -2.26 -1.66 4.42
N GLY A 101 -2.64 -2.19 5.60
CA GLY A 101 -1.73 -2.63 6.65
C GLY A 101 -1.45 -1.62 7.76
N ALA A 102 -1.88 -0.35 7.63
CA ALA A 102 -1.65 0.69 8.64
C ALA A 102 -2.29 0.35 10.00
N ASN A 103 -3.59 0.05 10.01
CA ASN A 103 -4.30 -0.35 11.24
C ASN A 103 -3.67 -1.60 11.88
N ARG A 104 -3.34 -2.59 11.05
CA ARG A 104 -2.70 -3.84 11.47
C ARG A 104 -1.37 -3.57 12.16
N LEU A 105 -0.52 -2.74 11.56
CA LEU A 105 0.78 -2.35 12.12
C LEU A 105 0.63 -1.60 13.44
N ILE A 106 -0.21 -0.56 13.49
CA ILE A 106 -0.40 0.26 14.68
C ILE A 106 -0.91 -0.60 15.85
N ASN A 107 -1.95 -1.39 15.62
CA ASN A 107 -2.53 -2.27 16.65
C ASN A 107 -1.53 -3.32 17.13
N HIS A 108 -0.75 -3.90 16.20
CA HIS A 108 0.27 -4.89 16.52
C HIS A 108 1.36 -4.33 17.43
N LEU A 109 1.94 -3.19 17.04
CA LEU A 109 3.00 -2.54 17.82
C LEU A 109 2.49 -2.10 19.20
N HIS A 110 1.31 -1.49 19.24
CA HIS A 110 0.69 -1.03 20.48
C HIS A 110 0.37 -2.20 21.42
N GLY A 111 -0.22 -3.29 20.90
CA GLY A 111 -0.55 -4.48 21.67
C GLY A 111 0.67 -5.19 22.27
N HIS A 112 1.84 -5.06 21.63
CA HIS A 112 3.12 -5.57 22.14
C HIS A 112 3.89 -4.58 23.02
N GLY A 113 3.32 -3.40 23.30
CA GLY A 113 3.96 -2.37 24.11
C GLY A 113 5.21 -1.76 23.45
N ILE A 114 5.32 -1.82 22.12
CA ILE A 114 6.40 -1.17 21.38
C ILE A 114 6.11 0.33 21.33
N PRO A 115 7.01 1.22 21.81
CA PRO A 115 6.81 2.66 21.72
C PRO A 115 6.71 3.12 20.26
N ILE A 116 5.64 3.86 19.97
CA ILE A 116 5.35 4.40 18.63
C ILE A 116 5.36 5.92 18.70
N ALA A 117 6.10 6.56 17.79
CA ALA A 117 5.93 7.98 17.50
C ALA A 117 5.37 8.20 16.10
N LEU A 118 4.65 9.31 15.91
CA LEU A 118 4.28 9.84 14.61
C LEU A 118 5.06 11.13 14.35
N ALA A 119 5.70 11.23 13.19
CA ALA A 119 6.47 12.42 12.78
C ALA A 119 6.17 12.80 11.32
N SER A 120 5.57 13.97 11.12
CA SER A 120 5.11 14.42 9.79
C SER A 120 5.51 15.87 9.50
N ASN A 121 5.67 16.18 8.21
CA ASN A 121 5.86 17.56 7.71
C ASN A 121 4.57 18.40 7.74
N SER A 122 3.43 17.80 8.10
CA SER A 122 2.20 18.50 8.43
C SER A 122 2.31 19.22 9.79
N PRO A 123 1.65 20.38 9.99
CA PRO A 123 1.54 21.00 11.31
C PRO A 123 0.77 20.12 12.32
N ARG A 124 1.12 20.20 13.61
CA ARG A 124 0.55 19.38 14.69
C ARG A 124 -0.98 19.46 14.78
N PRO A 125 -1.64 20.63 14.71
CA PRO A 125 -3.10 20.70 14.72
C PRO A 125 -3.75 19.96 13.54
N PHE A 126 -3.07 19.94 12.39
CA PHE A 126 -3.55 19.27 11.19
C PHE A 126 -3.41 17.76 11.29
N ILE A 127 -2.29 17.29 11.86
CA ILE A 127 -2.09 15.88 12.23
C ILE A 127 -3.21 15.44 13.18
N GLU A 128 -3.47 16.18 14.26
CA GLU A 128 -4.50 15.81 15.24
C GLU A 128 -5.90 15.73 14.62
N LYS A 129 -6.21 16.65 13.70
CA LYS A 129 -7.47 16.61 12.97
C LYS A 129 -7.59 15.33 12.12
N LYS A 130 -6.55 14.94 11.38
CA LYS A 130 -6.51 13.67 10.64
C LYS A 130 -6.72 12.48 11.58
N LEU A 131 -5.94 12.39 12.66
CA LEU A 131 -6.04 11.32 13.64
C LEU A 131 -7.44 11.20 14.27
N SER A 132 -8.17 12.31 14.43
CA SER A 132 -9.51 12.31 15.04
C SER A 132 -10.56 11.53 14.25
N TYR A 133 -10.35 11.29 12.95
CA TYR A 133 -11.22 10.48 12.10
C TYR A 133 -10.89 8.98 12.16
N HIS A 134 -9.85 8.58 12.90
CA HIS A 134 -9.39 7.19 13.01
C HIS A 134 -9.45 6.72 14.47
N PRO A 135 -10.55 6.09 14.89
CA PRO A 135 -10.72 5.63 16.28
C PRO A 135 -9.55 4.75 16.75
N GLY A 136 -9.06 5.01 17.97
CA GLY A 136 -7.96 4.28 18.60
C GLY A 136 -6.55 4.70 18.17
N TRP A 137 -6.39 5.47 17.08
CA TRP A 137 -5.06 5.86 16.61
C TRP A 137 -4.35 6.79 17.60
N LYS A 138 -5.05 7.82 18.10
CA LYS A 138 -4.45 8.80 19.03
C LYS A 138 -3.83 8.15 20.26
N ASP A 139 -4.49 7.14 20.81
CA ASP A 139 -4.05 6.43 22.03
C ASP A 139 -2.91 5.44 21.75
N SER A 140 -2.68 5.11 20.48
CA SER A 140 -1.61 4.19 20.08
C SER A 140 -0.23 4.87 20.01
N PHE A 141 -0.18 6.19 19.83
CA PHE A 141 1.07 6.95 19.70
C PHE A 141 1.51 7.53 21.04
N SER A 142 2.69 7.17 21.50
CA SER A 142 3.31 7.77 22.69
C SER A 142 3.75 9.21 22.45
N VAL A 143 4.12 9.51 21.19
CA VAL A 143 4.59 10.82 20.77
C VAL A 143 4.00 11.14 19.40
N VAL A 144 3.53 12.38 19.22
CA VAL A 144 3.13 12.89 17.91
C VAL A 144 3.73 14.27 17.73
N ILE A 145 4.43 14.50 16.62
CA ILE A 145 5.18 15.73 16.34
C ILE A 145 4.86 16.23 14.92
N GLY A 146 4.56 17.52 14.81
CA GLY A 146 4.45 18.25 13.55
C GLY A 146 5.64 19.16 13.26
N VAL A 147 5.75 19.64 12.02
CA VAL A 147 6.85 20.51 11.57
C VAL A 147 6.97 21.81 12.36
N ASP A 148 5.86 22.32 12.90
CA ASP A 148 5.75 23.53 13.72
C ASP A 148 6.37 23.39 15.12
N GLU A 149 6.79 22.18 15.50
CA GLU A 149 7.44 21.89 16.78
C GLU A 149 8.97 21.73 16.67
N VAL A 150 9.54 21.90 15.48
CA VAL A 150 10.98 21.77 15.22
C VAL A 150 11.52 22.93 14.40
N LYS A 151 12.85 23.01 14.25
CA LYS A 151 13.49 24.10 13.47
C LYS A 151 13.33 23.91 11.97
N ALA A 152 13.44 22.66 11.48
CA ALA A 152 13.30 22.34 10.07
C ALA A 152 12.61 20.98 9.88
N GLY A 153 11.70 20.90 8.91
CA GLY A 153 11.05 19.66 8.50
C GLY A 153 11.96 18.74 7.68
N LYS A 154 11.44 17.57 7.28
CA LYS A 154 12.11 16.62 6.38
C LYS A 154 12.51 17.37 5.09
N PRO A 155 13.75 17.26 4.58
CA PRO A 155 14.76 16.22 4.86
C PRO A 155 15.69 16.48 6.05
N SER A 156 15.47 17.53 6.85
CA SER A 156 16.19 17.71 8.11
C SER A 156 15.89 16.55 9.07
N PRO A 157 16.87 16.06 9.86
CA PRO A 157 16.63 15.00 10.84
C PRO A 157 15.84 15.46 12.07
N ASP A 158 15.57 16.77 12.24
CA ASP A 158 15.05 17.35 13.47
C ASP A 158 13.74 16.70 13.96
N LEU A 159 12.78 16.43 13.06
CA LEU A 159 11.51 15.76 13.40
C LEU A 159 11.75 14.39 14.05
N PHE A 160 12.63 13.57 13.46
CA PHE A 160 12.93 12.24 13.95
C PHE A 160 13.78 12.28 15.22
N LEU A 161 14.74 13.19 15.32
CA LEU A 161 15.56 13.37 16.52
C LEU A 161 14.72 13.82 17.71
N GLU A 162 13.78 14.75 17.51
CA GLU A 162 12.86 15.19 18.56
C GLU A 162 11.89 14.05 18.93
N ALA A 163 11.41 13.25 17.97
CA ALA A 163 10.61 12.06 18.27
C ALA A 163 11.35 11.06 19.17
N ALA A 164 12.60 10.70 18.81
CA ALA A 164 13.42 9.80 19.62
C ALA A 164 13.69 10.35 21.02
N LYS A 165 13.96 11.65 21.13
CA LYS A 165 14.15 12.34 22.41
C LYS A 165 12.90 12.29 23.29
N ARG A 166 11.71 12.57 22.75
CA ARG A 166 10.44 12.52 23.51
C ARG A 166 10.04 11.09 23.88
N LEU A 167 10.40 10.10 23.05
CA LEU A 167 10.29 8.67 23.38
C LEU A 167 11.33 8.20 24.41
N ASN A 168 12.33 9.02 24.74
CA ASN A 168 13.46 8.68 25.60
C ASN A 168 14.26 7.45 25.09
N VAL A 169 14.50 7.39 23.78
CA VAL A 169 15.26 6.31 23.11
C VAL A 169 16.42 6.88 22.31
N GLN A 170 17.42 6.04 22.04
CA GLN A 170 18.53 6.40 21.16
C GLN A 170 18.07 6.35 19.70
N PRO A 171 18.44 7.33 18.84
CA PRO A 171 18.08 7.29 17.42
C PRO A 171 18.48 5.99 16.71
N SER A 172 19.63 5.41 17.08
CA SER A 172 20.10 4.13 16.52
C SER A 172 19.26 2.91 16.89
N SER A 173 18.29 3.06 17.80
CA SER A 173 17.33 2.04 18.22
C SER A 173 15.93 2.29 17.64
N CYS A 174 15.78 3.30 16.79
CA CYS A 174 14.53 3.61 16.09
C CYS A 174 14.51 3.00 14.70
N LEU A 175 13.33 2.49 14.32
CA LEU A 175 12.96 2.17 12.95
C LEU A 175 11.98 3.21 12.44
N VAL A 176 12.33 3.88 11.35
CA VAL A 176 11.44 4.81 10.64
C VAL A 176 10.73 4.05 9.52
N ILE A 177 9.44 4.28 9.34
CA ILE A 177 8.68 3.83 8.17
C ILE A 177 8.15 5.05 7.44
N GLU A 178 8.47 5.16 6.15
CA GLU A 178 8.34 6.40 5.36
C GLU A 178 8.06 6.11 3.88
N ASP A 179 7.33 6.97 3.19
CA ASP A 179 6.94 6.79 1.79
C ASP A 179 7.65 7.72 0.80
N SER A 180 8.44 8.67 1.29
CA SER A 180 8.98 9.80 0.55
C SER A 180 10.52 9.91 0.63
N ILE A 181 11.14 10.41 -0.43
CA ILE A 181 12.60 10.65 -0.44
C ILE A 181 13.05 11.65 0.65
N PRO A 182 12.35 12.78 0.89
CA PRO A 182 12.70 13.68 1.98
C PRO A 182 12.69 12.98 3.34
N GLY A 183 11.67 12.17 3.62
CA GLY A 183 11.58 11.49 4.91
C GLY A 183 12.59 10.36 5.08
N VAL A 184 12.86 9.57 4.04
CA VAL A 184 13.96 8.59 4.07
C VAL A 184 15.28 9.31 4.35
N THR A 185 15.55 10.42 3.66
CA THR A 185 16.77 11.23 3.86
C THR A 185 16.88 11.70 5.32
N ALA A 186 15.80 12.23 5.89
CA ALA A 186 15.76 12.68 7.27
C ALA A 186 15.98 11.54 8.28
N GLY A 187 15.36 10.38 8.08
CA GLY A 187 15.53 9.23 8.96
C GLY A 187 16.98 8.70 8.96
N LYS A 188 17.60 8.65 7.77
CA LYS A 188 19.03 8.29 7.65
C LYS A 188 19.94 9.34 8.27
N ALA A 189 19.68 10.63 8.04
CA ALA A 189 20.44 11.73 8.65
C ALA A 189 20.35 11.73 10.18
N ALA A 190 19.23 11.24 10.75
CA ALA A 190 19.06 11.06 12.19
C ALA A 190 19.79 9.82 12.76
N GLY A 191 20.47 9.03 11.92
CA GLY A 191 21.18 7.81 12.33
C GLY A 191 20.25 6.62 12.61
N MET A 192 19.04 6.63 12.05
CA MET A 192 18.02 5.60 12.27
C MET A 192 18.04 4.53 11.16
N LYS A 193 17.36 3.41 11.42
CA LYS A 193 16.96 2.47 10.38
C LYS A 193 15.71 2.96 9.67
N VAL A 194 15.60 2.72 8.38
CA VAL A 194 14.49 3.22 7.56
C VAL A 194 13.97 2.14 6.63
N ILE A 195 12.66 1.88 6.68
CA ILE A 195 11.91 1.14 5.67
C ILE A 195 11.17 2.15 4.80
N ALA A 196 11.39 2.09 3.50
CA ALA A 196 10.64 2.86 2.54
C ALA A 196 9.39 2.10 2.07
N VAL A 197 8.24 2.77 2.01
CA VAL A 197 6.97 2.28 1.48
C VAL A 197 6.48 3.26 0.42
N PRO A 198 7.10 3.31 -0.77
CA PRO A 198 6.86 4.39 -1.73
C PRO A 198 5.38 4.56 -2.07
N SER A 199 4.84 5.76 -1.87
CA SER A 199 3.42 6.06 -2.15
C SER A 199 3.10 5.98 -3.65
N LEU A 200 4.14 6.10 -4.49
CA LEU A 200 4.04 6.06 -5.95
C LEU A 200 4.61 4.75 -6.53
N PRO A 201 3.86 4.10 -7.44
CA PRO A 201 4.30 2.83 -8.04
C PRO A 201 5.54 3.02 -8.92
N LYS A 202 6.32 1.94 -9.08
CA LYS A 202 7.52 1.87 -9.95
C LYS A 202 8.68 2.81 -9.56
N GLN A 203 8.68 3.36 -8.34
CA GLN A 203 9.71 4.29 -7.87
C GLN A 203 10.69 3.71 -6.85
N SER A 204 10.58 2.42 -6.52
CA SER A 204 11.43 1.77 -5.53
C SER A 204 12.94 1.99 -5.76
N HIS A 205 13.38 2.09 -7.02
CA HIS A 205 14.77 2.38 -7.39
C HIS A 205 15.30 3.75 -6.93
N LEU A 206 14.44 4.70 -6.57
CA LEU A 206 14.83 6.01 -6.05
C LEU A 206 15.22 5.97 -4.56
N TYR A 207 14.75 4.97 -3.82
CA TYR A 207 14.89 4.86 -2.36
C TYR A 207 16.19 4.16 -1.95
N THR A 208 17.29 4.46 -2.64
CA THR A 208 18.60 3.80 -2.46
C THR A 208 19.22 3.96 -1.07
N MET A 209 18.77 4.95 -0.30
CA MET A 209 19.23 5.22 1.07
C MET A 209 18.50 4.39 2.13
N ALA A 210 17.33 3.83 1.82
CA ALA A 210 16.55 3.04 2.76
C ALA A 210 17.27 1.71 3.06
N ASP A 211 17.08 1.20 4.27
CA ASP A 211 17.62 -0.11 4.65
C ASP A 211 16.77 -1.27 4.06
N GLU A 212 15.49 -1.01 3.76
CA GLU A 212 14.58 -1.89 3.02
C GLU A 212 13.55 -1.05 2.26
N VAL A 213 13.09 -1.56 1.10
CA VAL A 213 11.99 -0.97 0.34
C VAL A 213 10.91 -2.03 0.16
N ILE A 214 9.70 -1.75 0.63
CA ILE A 214 8.52 -2.60 0.49
C ILE A 214 7.43 -1.88 -0.30
N ASN A 215 6.49 -2.62 -0.90
CA ASN A 215 5.44 -2.02 -1.73
C ASN A 215 4.21 -1.62 -0.90
N SER A 216 4.02 -2.24 0.25
CA SER A 216 2.88 -2.02 1.14
C SER A 216 3.22 -2.40 2.57
N LEU A 217 2.50 -1.86 3.55
CA LEU A 217 2.60 -2.32 4.95
C LEU A 217 2.11 -3.77 5.13
N PHE A 218 1.42 -4.37 4.15
CA PHE A 218 1.17 -5.83 4.11
C PHE A 218 2.46 -6.65 3.96
N ASP A 219 3.48 -6.08 3.33
CA ASP A 219 4.74 -6.79 3.05
C ASP A 219 5.69 -6.74 4.24
N LEU A 220 5.43 -5.88 5.22
CA LEU A 220 6.28 -5.72 6.38
C LEU A 220 6.42 -7.03 7.17
N ARG A 221 7.66 -7.33 7.56
CA ARG A 221 8.05 -8.45 8.42
C ARG A 221 8.80 -7.91 9.65
N PRO A 222 8.08 -7.57 10.75
CA PRO A 222 8.67 -6.90 11.90
C PRO A 222 9.85 -7.65 12.52
N GLU A 223 9.84 -8.98 12.46
CA GLU A 223 10.88 -9.85 12.98
C GLU A 223 12.25 -9.65 12.30
N GLN A 224 12.28 -9.21 11.04
CA GLN A 224 13.54 -8.84 10.36
C GLN A 224 14.22 -7.65 11.03
N TRP A 225 13.43 -6.84 11.73
CA TRP A 225 13.83 -5.64 12.45
C TRP A 225 13.94 -5.87 13.96
N SER A 226 13.89 -7.12 14.43
CA SER A 226 13.89 -7.46 15.87
C SER A 226 12.66 -6.98 16.64
N LEU A 227 11.55 -6.73 15.94
CA LEU A 227 10.24 -6.49 16.53
C LEU A 227 9.44 -7.81 16.60
N PRO A 228 8.42 -7.93 17.46
CA PRO A 228 7.57 -9.12 17.51
C PRO A 228 6.94 -9.43 16.15
N PRO A 229 6.99 -10.69 15.66
CA PRO A 229 6.38 -11.06 14.38
C PRO A 229 4.86 -10.86 14.43
N PHE A 230 4.26 -10.59 13.29
CA PHE A 230 2.80 -10.63 13.19
C PHE A 230 2.28 -12.06 13.40
N GLU A 231 1.17 -12.20 14.11
CA GLU A 231 0.56 -13.50 14.46
C GLU A 231 -0.67 -13.87 13.62
N ASP A 232 -1.03 -13.02 12.66
CA ASP A 232 -2.26 -13.13 11.87
C ASP A 232 -2.06 -13.77 10.49
N TRP A 233 -0.85 -14.22 10.16
CA TRP A 233 -0.61 -15.01 8.96
C TRP A 233 -1.08 -16.45 9.17
N ILE A 234 -1.86 -16.97 8.22
CA ILE A 234 -2.43 -18.32 8.27
C ILE A 234 -1.96 -19.06 7.01
N ASP A 235 -1.16 -20.11 7.19
CA ASP A 235 -0.67 -20.97 6.10
C ASP A 235 -0.11 -20.22 4.88
N GLY A 236 0.68 -19.18 5.13
CA GLY A 236 1.30 -18.36 4.07
C GLY A 236 0.38 -17.30 3.46
N THR A 237 -0.76 -17.03 4.08
CA THR A 237 -1.72 -16.00 3.66
C THR A 237 -1.99 -14.98 4.75
N LEU A 238 -2.28 -13.74 4.34
CA LEU A 238 -2.75 -12.66 5.19
C LEU A 238 -4.26 -12.49 4.96
N PRO A 239 -5.13 -12.74 5.95
CA PRO A 239 -6.53 -12.35 5.87
C PRO A 239 -6.67 -10.84 5.67
N ILE A 240 -7.56 -10.42 4.77
CA ILE A 240 -7.90 -9.00 4.57
C ILE A 240 -9.41 -8.81 4.65
N GLU A 241 -9.86 -7.56 4.80
CA GLU A 241 -11.28 -7.25 4.60
C GLU A 241 -11.69 -7.63 3.18
N SER A 242 -12.73 -8.44 3.05
CA SER A 242 -13.14 -8.97 1.76
C SER A 242 -13.70 -7.87 0.87
N TRP A 243 -13.37 -7.93 -0.42
CA TRP A 243 -13.85 -6.97 -1.40
C TRP A 243 -14.12 -7.65 -2.74
N ASN A 244 -14.94 -6.97 -3.55
CA ASN A 244 -15.58 -7.58 -4.70
C ASN A 244 -15.22 -6.85 -6.00
N ILE A 245 -15.01 -7.62 -7.06
CA ILE A 245 -14.77 -7.10 -8.42
C ILE A 245 -15.31 -8.09 -9.45
N GLY A 246 -15.73 -7.61 -10.62
CA GLY A 246 -16.28 -8.49 -11.64
C GLY A 246 -16.59 -7.79 -12.96
N GLY A 247 -17.03 -8.57 -13.94
CA GLY A 247 -17.40 -8.10 -15.27
C GLY A 247 -17.14 -9.17 -16.32
N PRO A 248 -17.30 -8.83 -17.61
CA PRO A 248 -17.05 -9.76 -18.69
C PRO A 248 -15.56 -10.13 -18.75
N VAL A 249 -15.27 -11.41 -18.95
CA VAL A 249 -13.89 -11.89 -19.16
C VAL A 249 -13.34 -11.35 -20.47
N ILE A 250 -12.21 -10.64 -20.41
CA ILE A 250 -11.55 -10.05 -21.58
C ILE A 250 -10.27 -10.79 -21.95
N LYS A 251 -9.87 -10.64 -23.21
CA LYS A 251 -8.55 -11.12 -23.67
C LYS A 251 -7.45 -10.28 -23.05
N GLY A 252 -6.52 -10.92 -22.35
CA GLY A 252 -5.28 -10.28 -21.88
C GLY A 252 -4.18 -10.33 -22.93
N PHE A 253 -2.93 -10.18 -22.50
CA PHE A 253 -1.75 -10.20 -23.38
C PHE A 253 -1.45 -11.57 -24.03
N GLY A 254 -2.28 -12.60 -23.80
CA GLY A 254 -2.14 -13.93 -24.38
C GLY A 254 -0.94 -14.75 -23.85
N ARG A 255 -0.30 -14.26 -22.77
CA ARG A 255 0.91 -14.88 -22.18
C ARG A 255 0.60 -15.96 -21.15
N GLY A 256 -0.45 -15.77 -20.33
CA GLY A 256 -0.83 -16.73 -19.28
C GLY A 256 -0.97 -18.15 -19.82
N SER A 257 -1.89 -18.36 -20.76
CA SER A 257 -2.11 -19.69 -21.35
C SER A 257 -0.93 -20.15 -22.23
N LYS A 258 -0.48 -19.34 -23.20
CA LYS A 258 0.47 -19.79 -24.24
C LYS A 258 1.92 -19.89 -23.77
N VAL A 259 2.32 -19.12 -22.75
CA VAL A 259 3.71 -19.02 -22.29
C VAL A 259 3.88 -19.60 -20.89
N LEU A 260 2.89 -19.43 -20.01
CA LEU A 260 2.97 -19.88 -18.62
C LEU A 260 2.23 -21.19 -18.35
N GLY A 261 1.35 -21.64 -19.26
CA GLY A 261 0.46 -22.77 -19.01
C GLY A 261 -0.62 -22.48 -17.96
N ILE A 262 -0.87 -21.19 -17.67
CA ILE A 262 -1.75 -20.72 -16.61
C ILE A 262 -2.84 -19.84 -17.25
N PRO A 263 -4.00 -20.40 -17.62
CA PRO A 263 -5.06 -19.62 -18.26
C PRO A 263 -5.66 -18.61 -17.26
N THR A 264 -5.54 -17.31 -17.58
CA THR A 264 -6.07 -16.22 -16.75
C THR A 264 -7.33 -15.61 -17.36
N ALA A 265 -8.36 -15.42 -16.52
CA ALA A 265 -9.64 -14.83 -16.90
C ALA A 265 -9.66 -13.32 -16.64
N ASN A 266 -8.93 -12.56 -17.47
CA ASN A 266 -8.63 -11.14 -17.21
C ASN A 266 -9.91 -10.28 -17.13
N LEU A 267 -9.85 -9.25 -16.29
CA LEU A 267 -10.90 -8.24 -16.13
C LEU A 267 -10.40 -6.85 -16.54
N SER A 268 -11.32 -6.00 -17.02
CA SER A 268 -11.03 -4.59 -17.30
C SER A 268 -10.78 -3.82 -16.01
N THR A 269 -9.81 -2.89 -16.02
CA THR A 269 -9.53 -2.00 -14.90
C THR A 269 -10.31 -0.69 -14.96
N GLU A 270 -10.91 -0.33 -16.10
CA GLU A 270 -11.54 0.97 -16.34
C GLU A 270 -12.60 1.31 -15.27
N SER A 271 -13.50 0.36 -14.99
CA SER A 271 -14.58 0.54 -14.02
C SER A 271 -14.15 0.41 -12.56
N TYR A 272 -12.91 -0.02 -12.30
CA TYR A 272 -12.40 -0.32 -10.96
C TYR A 272 -11.16 0.49 -10.58
N SER A 273 -10.79 1.49 -11.38
CA SER A 273 -9.59 2.32 -11.13
C SER A 273 -9.52 2.89 -9.71
N SER A 274 -10.63 3.42 -9.19
CA SER A 274 -10.73 3.92 -7.81
C SER A 274 -10.64 2.83 -6.74
N LEU A 275 -11.11 1.61 -7.02
CA LEU A 275 -11.00 0.49 -6.08
C LEU A 275 -9.57 -0.04 -6.09
N LEU A 276 -8.98 -0.23 -7.27
CA LEU A 276 -7.64 -0.76 -7.45
C LEU A 276 -6.55 0.19 -6.94
N SER A 277 -6.82 1.49 -6.80
CA SER A 277 -5.88 2.41 -6.16
C SER A 277 -5.86 2.25 -4.63
N GLU A 278 -6.88 1.65 -4.03
CA GLU A 278 -6.94 1.38 -2.59
C GLU A 278 -6.18 0.12 -2.18
N TYR A 279 -5.85 -0.78 -3.12
CA TYR A 279 -5.15 -2.04 -2.84
C TYR A 279 -3.76 -2.08 -3.48
N PRO A 280 -2.74 -2.56 -2.74
CA PRO A 280 -1.39 -2.64 -3.27
C PRO A 280 -1.31 -3.66 -4.41
N SER A 281 -0.33 -3.49 -5.27
CA SER A 281 -0.06 -4.51 -6.29
C SER A 281 0.51 -5.76 -5.62
N GLY A 282 0.01 -6.93 -6.00
CA GLY A 282 0.45 -8.20 -5.44
C GLY A 282 -0.44 -9.37 -5.86
N VAL A 283 -0.22 -10.49 -5.18
CA VAL A 283 -0.95 -11.74 -5.39
C VAL A 283 -1.98 -11.90 -4.29
N TYR A 284 -3.23 -12.07 -4.70
CA TYR A 284 -4.41 -12.21 -3.88
C TYR A 284 -5.08 -13.56 -4.14
N PHE A 285 -6.03 -13.94 -3.28
CA PHE A 285 -6.81 -15.15 -3.48
C PHE A 285 -8.25 -14.98 -2.97
N GLY A 286 -9.11 -15.89 -3.41
CA GLY A 286 -10.52 -15.86 -3.06
C GLY A 286 -11.37 -16.80 -3.89
N TRP A 287 -12.62 -16.41 -4.09
CA TRP A 287 -13.62 -17.19 -4.79
C TRP A 287 -14.04 -16.49 -6.08
N ALA A 288 -14.23 -17.27 -7.13
CA ALA A 288 -14.65 -16.83 -8.45
C ALA A 288 -15.98 -17.49 -8.83
N GLY A 289 -17.01 -16.70 -9.11
CA GLY A 289 -18.27 -17.13 -9.69
C GLY A 289 -18.26 -16.85 -11.18
N VAL A 290 -18.42 -17.89 -12.00
CA VAL A 290 -18.53 -17.76 -13.45
C VAL A 290 -19.95 -18.10 -13.85
N SER A 291 -20.58 -17.17 -14.57
CA SER A 291 -21.95 -17.33 -15.05
C SER A 291 -22.11 -18.67 -15.79
N LYS A 292 -23.14 -19.44 -15.45
CA LYS A 292 -23.46 -20.76 -16.04
C LYS A 292 -22.47 -21.90 -15.77
N ARG A 293 -21.34 -21.66 -15.09
CA ARG A 293 -20.31 -22.69 -14.84
C ARG A 293 -20.19 -23.09 -13.37
N GLY A 294 -20.26 -22.12 -12.46
CA GLY A 294 -20.25 -22.40 -11.02
C GLY A 294 -19.31 -21.49 -10.23
N ILE A 295 -18.93 -21.94 -9.04
CA ILE A 295 -18.05 -21.23 -8.10
C ILE A 295 -16.76 -22.03 -7.92
N TYR A 296 -15.63 -21.35 -8.07
CA TYR A 296 -14.29 -21.92 -8.07
C TYR A 296 -13.36 -21.16 -7.12
N LYS A 297 -12.33 -21.84 -6.62
CA LYS A 297 -11.21 -21.20 -5.95
C LYS A 297 -10.39 -20.42 -6.99
N MET A 298 -9.81 -19.30 -6.60
CA MET A 298 -8.94 -18.53 -7.48
C MET A 298 -7.72 -17.96 -6.74
N VAL A 299 -6.66 -17.78 -7.50
CA VAL A 299 -5.51 -16.93 -7.17
C VAL A 299 -5.45 -15.82 -8.23
N MET A 300 -5.09 -14.61 -7.85
CA MET A 300 -5.19 -13.46 -8.75
C MET A 300 -3.99 -12.53 -8.58
N SER A 301 -3.37 -12.18 -9.71
CA SER A 301 -2.40 -11.09 -9.75
C SER A 301 -3.13 -9.76 -9.98
N ILE A 302 -2.81 -8.75 -9.18
CA ILE A 302 -3.21 -7.36 -9.40
C ILE A 302 -1.93 -6.53 -9.48
N GLY A 303 -1.68 -5.87 -10.59
CA GLY A 303 -0.46 -5.06 -10.66
C GLY A 303 0.07 -4.79 -12.05
N TRP A 304 1.36 -4.46 -12.13
CA TRP A 304 2.02 -4.01 -13.36
C TRP A 304 2.86 -5.11 -14.00
N ASN A 305 2.89 -6.30 -13.41
CA ASN A 305 3.70 -7.43 -13.79
C ASN A 305 5.17 -7.03 -14.11
N PRO A 306 6.01 -6.83 -13.07
CA PRO A 306 7.37 -6.33 -13.24
C PRO A 306 8.24 -7.15 -14.20
N TYR A 307 7.99 -8.47 -14.30
CA TYR A 307 8.69 -9.36 -15.23
C TYR A 307 8.43 -9.00 -16.70
N PHE A 308 7.21 -8.58 -17.02
CA PHE A 308 6.81 -8.21 -18.38
C PHE A 308 6.74 -6.69 -18.64
N ASN A 309 6.92 -5.88 -17.59
CA ASN A 309 6.88 -4.42 -17.64
C ASN A 309 5.59 -3.87 -18.28
N ASN A 310 4.41 -4.26 -17.76
CA ASN A 310 3.14 -3.85 -18.37
C ASN A 310 2.96 -2.32 -18.31
N PRO A 311 2.37 -1.73 -19.38
CA PRO A 311 2.13 -0.29 -19.46
C PRO A 311 0.94 0.17 -18.61
N GLU A 312 0.10 -0.76 -18.16
CA GLU A 312 -1.10 -0.53 -17.35
C GLU A 312 -1.21 -1.59 -16.26
N LYS A 313 -1.99 -1.27 -15.21
CA LYS A 313 -2.32 -2.22 -14.14
C LYS A 313 -3.28 -3.27 -14.70
N THR A 314 -3.06 -4.54 -14.40
CA THR A 314 -3.87 -5.68 -14.83
C THR A 314 -4.55 -6.37 -13.65
N ILE A 315 -5.66 -7.06 -13.92
CA ILE A 315 -6.33 -7.98 -13.02
C ILE A 315 -6.36 -9.35 -13.71
N GLU A 316 -5.56 -10.28 -13.22
CA GLU A 316 -5.30 -11.57 -13.87
C GLU A 316 -5.64 -12.72 -12.91
N PRO A 317 -6.93 -13.07 -12.74
CA PRO A 317 -7.34 -14.20 -11.94
C PRO A 317 -7.09 -15.51 -12.69
N TRP A 318 -6.46 -16.45 -12.01
CA TRP A 318 -6.37 -17.84 -12.39
C TRP A 318 -7.34 -18.65 -11.52
N LEU A 319 -8.37 -19.19 -12.16
CA LEU A 319 -9.30 -20.11 -11.51
C LEU A 319 -8.60 -21.46 -11.40
N LEU A 320 -8.59 -22.04 -10.20
CA LEU A 320 -7.93 -23.31 -9.89
C LEU A 320 -8.80 -24.49 -10.36
N HIS A 321 -9.08 -24.49 -11.67
CA HIS A 321 -9.93 -25.44 -12.36
C HIS A 321 -9.54 -25.51 -13.84
N GLU A 322 -9.62 -26.70 -14.43
CA GLU A 322 -9.42 -26.92 -15.86
C GLU A 322 -10.76 -26.81 -16.59
N PHE A 323 -10.85 -25.89 -17.56
CA PHE A 323 -12.03 -25.73 -18.42
C PHE A 323 -11.77 -26.34 -19.79
N GLU A 324 -12.78 -26.98 -20.39
CA GLU A 324 -12.70 -27.54 -21.74
C GLU A 324 -12.63 -26.45 -22.82
N ASP A 325 -13.28 -25.31 -22.58
CA ASP A 325 -13.40 -24.20 -23.52
C ASP A 325 -13.08 -22.85 -22.87
N ASP A 326 -12.55 -21.93 -23.67
CA ASP A 326 -12.44 -20.51 -23.32
C ASP A 326 -13.84 -19.89 -23.07
N PHE A 327 -13.93 -18.97 -22.13
CA PHE A 327 -15.19 -18.31 -21.73
C PHE A 327 -15.12 -16.77 -21.81
N TYR A 328 -14.44 -16.24 -22.82
CA TYR A 328 -14.40 -14.80 -23.06
C TYR A 328 -15.81 -14.21 -23.22
N GLY A 329 -16.05 -13.06 -22.60
CA GLY A 329 -17.34 -12.38 -22.57
C GLY A 329 -18.34 -12.93 -21.55
N GLU A 330 -18.07 -14.09 -20.92
CA GLU A 330 -18.88 -14.55 -19.79
C GLU A 330 -18.64 -13.65 -18.57
N GLU A 331 -19.69 -13.47 -17.77
CA GLU A 331 -19.65 -12.65 -16.57
C GLU A 331 -18.92 -13.39 -15.44
N LEU A 332 -17.82 -12.81 -14.97
CA LEU A 332 -16.98 -13.29 -13.88
C LEU A 332 -17.15 -12.38 -12.66
N ARG A 333 -17.31 -12.96 -11.48
CA ARG A 333 -17.35 -12.23 -10.20
C ARG A 333 -16.36 -12.82 -9.22
N LEU A 334 -15.62 -11.95 -8.57
CA LEU A 334 -14.54 -12.30 -7.65
C LEU A 334 -14.85 -11.73 -6.28
N VAL A 335 -14.79 -12.59 -5.26
CA VAL A 335 -14.74 -12.20 -3.85
C VAL A 335 -13.31 -12.46 -3.39
N VAL A 336 -12.56 -11.39 -3.16
CA VAL A 336 -11.17 -11.43 -2.70
C VAL A 336 -11.18 -11.45 -1.18
N VAL A 337 -10.45 -12.39 -0.57
CA VAL A 337 -10.53 -12.64 0.89
C VAL A 337 -9.18 -12.58 1.60
N GLY A 338 -8.08 -12.55 0.84
CA GLY A 338 -6.75 -12.51 1.42
C GLY A 338 -5.66 -12.15 0.41
N TYR A 339 -4.49 -11.91 0.98
CA TYR A 339 -3.26 -11.54 0.30
C TYR A 339 -2.20 -12.62 0.52
N ILE A 340 -1.38 -12.92 -0.49
CA ILE A 340 -0.30 -13.91 -0.40
C ILE A 340 1.05 -13.20 -0.31
N ARG A 341 1.35 -12.32 -1.27
CA ARG A 341 2.69 -11.72 -1.41
C ARG A 341 2.70 -10.52 -2.37
N PRO A 342 3.74 -9.68 -2.33
CA PRO A 342 3.90 -8.61 -3.32
C PRO A 342 4.23 -9.17 -4.71
N GLU A 343 4.03 -8.33 -5.72
CA GLU A 343 4.62 -8.56 -7.04
C GLU A 343 6.15 -8.55 -6.91
N ALA A 344 6.80 -9.50 -7.57
CA ALA A 344 8.25 -9.64 -7.56
C ALA A 344 8.74 -9.85 -9.00
N ASN A 345 9.99 -9.43 -9.26
CA ASN A 345 10.67 -9.83 -10.46
C ASN A 345 11.36 -11.19 -10.25
N PHE A 346 11.51 -11.97 -11.32
CA PHE A 346 12.05 -13.32 -11.27
C PHE A 346 13.24 -13.45 -12.22
N PRO A 347 14.29 -14.20 -11.82
CA PRO A 347 15.49 -14.36 -12.64
C PRO A 347 15.23 -15.18 -13.91
N SER A 348 14.18 -16.00 -13.94
CA SER A 348 13.80 -16.80 -15.11
C SER A 348 12.29 -17.03 -15.18
N LEU A 349 11.80 -17.34 -16.39
CA LEU A 349 10.42 -17.76 -16.63
C LEU A 349 10.03 -18.97 -15.78
N GLU A 350 10.94 -19.93 -15.63
CA GLU A 350 10.72 -21.16 -14.89
C GLU A 350 10.52 -20.89 -13.39
N SER A 351 11.32 -19.98 -12.81
CA SER A 351 11.14 -19.53 -11.42
C SER A 351 9.85 -18.74 -11.20
N LEU A 352 9.41 -17.96 -12.20
CA LEU A 352 8.11 -17.28 -12.19
C LEU A 352 6.97 -18.30 -12.20
N ILE A 353 6.99 -19.26 -13.11
CA ILE A 353 5.97 -20.33 -13.22
C ILE A 353 5.91 -21.13 -11.92
N ALA A 354 7.05 -21.57 -11.40
CA ALA A 354 7.13 -22.31 -10.14
C ALA A 354 6.50 -21.53 -8.98
N LYS A 355 6.73 -20.21 -8.92
CA LYS A 355 6.13 -19.36 -7.89
C LYS A 355 4.62 -19.22 -8.07
N ILE A 356 4.12 -19.05 -9.29
CA ILE A 356 2.66 -18.97 -9.53
C ILE A 356 1.95 -20.26 -9.11
N HIS A 357 2.53 -21.44 -9.41
CA HIS A 357 1.97 -22.70 -8.95
C HIS A 357 2.05 -22.87 -7.42
N GLU A 358 3.08 -22.34 -6.78
CA GLU A 358 3.15 -22.28 -5.31
C GLU A 358 2.02 -21.41 -4.74
N ASP A 359 1.81 -20.22 -5.31
CA ASP A 359 0.72 -19.32 -4.90
C ASP A 359 -0.65 -19.99 -5.08
N GLY A 360 -0.85 -20.75 -6.17
CA GLY A 360 -2.07 -21.54 -6.41
C GLY A 360 -2.29 -22.61 -5.34
N ARG A 361 -1.25 -23.35 -4.94
CA ARG A 361 -1.34 -24.35 -3.86
C ARG A 361 -1.64 -23.70 -2.50
N ILE A 362 -1.03 -22.55 -2.21
CA ILE A 362 -1.30 -21.78 -0.98
C ILE A 362 -2.77 -21.37 -0.95
N ALA A 363 -3.26 -20.76 -2.03
CA ALA A 363 -4.66 -20.34 -2.16
C ALA A 363 -5.62 -21.52 -2.03
N GLU A 364 -5.32 -22.65 -2.70
CA GLU A 364 -6.17 -23.84 -2.67
C GLU A 364 -6.37 -24.36 -1.25
N ASN A 365 -5.28 -24.53 -0.50
CA ASN A 365 -5.31 -25.01 0.88
C ASN A 365 -5.98 -23.99 1.83
N ALA A 366 -5.61 -22.71 1.70
CA ALA A 366 -6.16 -21.66 2.55
C ALA A 366 -7.69 -21.56 2.39
N LEU A 367 -8.22 -21.64 1.17
CA LEU A 367 -9.66 -21.49 0.92
C LEU A 367 -10.53 -22.61 1.54
N ASP A 368 -9.95 -23.73 1.96
CA ASP A 368 -10.69 -24.76 2.70
C ASP A 368 -10.82 -24.44 4.21
N LEU A 369 -10.01 -23.53 4.74
CA LEU A 369 -10.06 -23.15 6.15
C LEU A 369 -11.39 -22.41 6.46
N PRO A 370 -12.00 -22.61 7.64
CA PRO A 370 -13.29 -22.01 8.00
C PRO A 370 -13.36 -20.48 7.87
N GLY A 371 -12.23 -19.80 8.08
CA GLY A 371 -12.13 -18.34 7.94
C GLY A 371 -12.38 -17.85 6.51
N TYR A 372 -12.08 -18.66 5.50
CA TYR A 372 -12.16 -18.32 4.08
C TYR A 372 -13.26 -19.08 3.33
N SER A 373 -13.55 -20.33 3.73
CA SER A 373 -14.55 -21.16 3.05
C SER A 373 -15.98 -20.62 3.16
N LYS A 374 -16.28 -19.87 4.21
CA LYS A 374 -17.56 -19.16 4.38
C LYS A 374 -17.91 -18.20 3.23
N TYR A 375 -16.91 -17.70 2.50
CA TYR A 375 -17.12 -16.78 1.38
C TYR A 375 -17.50 -17.49 0.07
N LYS A 376 -17.45 -18.83 0.02
CA LYS A 376 -17.91 -19.61 -1.13
C LYS A 376 -19.40 -19.33 -1.44
N ASP A 377 -20.18 -19.08 -0.40
CA ASP A 377 -21.62 -18.84 -0.49
C ASP A 377 -21.98 -17.34 -0.56
N ASP A 378 -20.99 -16.47 -0.78
CA ASP A 378 -21.21 -15.02 -0.84
C ASP A 378 -22.29 -14.65 -1.90
N PRO A 379 -23.29 -13.82 -1.56
CA PRO A 379 -24.34 -13.41 -2.48
C PRO A 379 -23.83 -12.77 -3.78
N TYR A 380 -22.68 -12.10 -3.72
CA TYR A 380 -22.06 -11.47 -4.90
C TYR A 380 -21.76 -12.51 -5.98
N LEU A 381 -21.20 -13.67 -5.60
CA LEU A 381 -20.91 -14.79 -6.52
C LEU A 381 -22.20 -15.41 -7.06
N ASN A 382 -23.17 -15.62 -6.18
CA ASN A 382 -24.40 -16.39 -6.46
C ASN A 382 -25.45 -15.63 -7.27
N SER A 383 -25.42 -14.30 -7.30
CA SER A 383 -26.39 -13.51 -8.07
C SER A 383 -26.32 -13.75 -9.59
N LEU A 384 -25.24 -14.37 -10.10
CA LEU A 384 -25.12 -14.83 -11.49
C LEU A 384 -25.83 -16.16 -11.77
N LEU A 385 -26.04 -16.99 -10.74
CA LEU A 385 -26.64 -18.31 -10.86
C LEU A 385 -28.18 -18.25 -10.84
N LYS A 386 -28.75 -17.16 -10.30
CA LYS A 386 -30.21 -16.99 -10.12
C LYS A 386 -30.94 -16.45 -11.35
N THR A 387 -30.25 -15.98 -12.39
CA THR A 387 -30.86 -15.38 -13.59
C THR A 387 -31.40 -16.38 -14.62
N THR A 388 -31.40 -17.69 -14.33
CA THR A 388 -31.91 -18.73 -15.24
C THR A 388 -33.27 -19.32 -14.86
N CYS A 389 -33.96 -18.78 -13.83
CA CYS A 389 -35.29 -19.24 -13.40
C CYS A 389 -36.31 -18.09 -13.33
N SER A 390 -36.50 -17.36 -14.43
CA SER A 390 -37.66 -16.45 -14.58
C SER A 390 -38.01 -16.16 -16.04
N SER A 391 -38.10 -17.21 -16.84
CA SER A 391 -38.99 -17.21 -18.01
C SER A 391 -39.73 -18.56 -18.01
N HIS A 392 -41.06 -18.50 -18.07
CA HIS A 392 -42.09 -19.55 -18.11
C HIS A 392 -43.08 -19.45 -16.95
N SER A 393 -43.98 -18.48 -17.09
CA SER A 393 -45.39 -18.59 -16.72
C SER A 393 -46.19 -17.61 -17.56
#